data_AF-U3B2J6-F1
#
_entry.id   AF-U3B2J6-F1
#
_cell.length_a   1.000
_cell.length_b   1.000
_cell.length_c   1.000
_cell.angle_alpha   90.00
_cell.angle_beta   90.00
_cell.angle_gamma   90.00
#
_symmetry.space_group_name_H-M   'P 1'
#
loop_
_entity.id
_entity.type
_entity.pdbx_description
1 polymer ?
#
loop_
_entity_poly.entity_id
_entity_poly.type
_entity_poly.pdbx_seq_one_letter_code
_entity_poly.pdbx_strand_id
1 'polypeptide(L)'
;MHSCNVVTAANAAQYMGATVLVEMIWYQDPEPLWRCFHIVGMALPMEGVYHEAGYFLTMPLDGKADFPTELCFYNIRTIRAIRHRDRHSSGNVLGRMTRTYPERSGAALPARRNSSTVPKNGSTGAAHP
;
A
#
# COMPACT_ATOMS: atom_id res chain seq x y z
N MET A 1 -34.26 -2.98 6.02
CA MET A 1 -32.95 -3.21 6.65
C MET A 1 -32.11 -1.96 6.43
N HIS A 2 -31.92 -1.15 7.47
CA HIS A 2 -31.06 0.03 7.36
C HIS A 2 -29.61 -0.45 7.34
N SER A 3 -29.03 -0.53 6.14
CA SER A 3 -27.59 -0.77 6.01
C SER A 3 -26.87 0.32 6.79
N CYS A 4 -26.03 -0.06 7.74
CA CYS A 4 -25.19 0.90 8.46
C CYS A 4 -24.17 1.42 7.45
N ASN A 5 -24.37 2.63 6.94
CA ASN A 5 -23.44 3.24 6.00
C ASN A 5 -22.07 3.36 6.66
N VAL A 6 -21.07 2.66 6.11
CA VAL A 6 -19.69 2.68 6.62
C VAL A 6 -19.06 4.07 6.43
N VAL A 7 -19.52 4.79 5.41
CA VAL A 7 -19.17 6.19 5.18
C VAL A 7 -20.31 7.08 5.66
N THR A 8 -19.96 8.07 6.49
CA THR A 8 -20.88 9.08 6.99
C THR A 8 -20.25 10.46 6.83
N ALA A 9 -21.06 11.51 6.90
CA ALA A 9 -20.57 12.89 6.90
C ALA A 9 -19.44 13.12 7.93
N ALA A 10 -19.52 12.45 9.09
CA ALA A 10 -18.56 12.58 10.17
C ALA A 10 -17.17 11.98 9.84
N ASN A 11 -17.11 10.95 8.99
CA ASN A 11 -15.85 10.27 8.69
C ASN A 11 -15.36 10.47 7.24
N ALA A 12 -16.19 11.03 6.35
CA ALA A 12 -15.88 11.17 4.93
C ALA A 12 -14.63 12.03 4.69
N ALA A 13 -14.45 13.11 5.46
CA ALA A 13 -13.33 14.03 5.32
C ALA A 13 -11.95 13.37 5.45
N GLN A 14 -11.84 12.24 6.17
CA GLN A 14 -10.57 11.53 6.36
C GLN A 14 -10.01 10.90 5.07
N TYR A 15 -10.86 10.74 4.05
CA TYR A 15 -10.50 10.16 2.76
C TYR A 15 -10.14 11.23 1.72
N MET A 16 -10.24 12.50 2.06
CA MET A 16 -9.98 13.59 1.13
C MET A 16 -8.53 13.57 0.61
N GLY A 17 -8.35 13.59 -0.72
CA GLY A 17 -7.03 13.50 -1.35
C GLY A 17 -6.38 12.12 -1.27
N ALA A 18 -7.04 11.13 -0.66
CA ALA A 18 -6.53 9.78 -0.59
C ALA A 18 -6.88 8.98 -1.85
N THR A 19 -5.99 8.08 -2.22
CA THR A 19 -6.33 6.95 -3.08
C THR A 19 -6.95 5.86 -2.21
N VAL A 20 -8.15 5.41 -2.54
CA VAL A 20 -8.93 4.45 -1.76
C VAL A 20 -9.26 3.22 -2.59
N LEU A 21 -9.32 2.06 -1.93
CA LEU A 21 -9.98 0.86 -2.44
C LEU A 21 -11.40 0.83 -1.87
N VAL A 22 -12.38 0.67 -2.74
CA VAL A 22 -13.81 0.70 -2.39
C VAL A 22 -14.47 -0.58 -2.88
N GLU A 23 -15.22 -1.21 -1.98
CA GLU A 23 -16.21 -2.24 -2.31
C GLU A 23 -17.57 -1.56 -2.43
N MET A 24 -18.19 -1.69 -3.60
CA MET A 24 -19.48 -1.11 -3.90
C MET A 24 -20.54 -2.20 -4.10
N ILE A 25 -21.77 -1.91 -3.69
CA ILE A 25 -22.95 -2.74 -3.97
C ILE A 25 -24.02 -1.86 -4.60
N TRP A 26 -24.65 -2.38 -5.65
CA TRP A 26 -25.71 -1.69 -6.36
C TRP A 26 -27.02 -2.45 -6.12
N TYR A 27 -28.13 -1.73 -6.01
CA TYR A 27 -29.41 -2.39 -5.71
C TYR A 27 -29.84 -3.35 -6.84
N GLN A 28 -29.52 -3.00 -8.09
CA GLN A 28 -29.85 -3.78 -9.27
C GLN A 28 -28.90 -4.95 -9.52
N ASP A 29 -27.69 -4.89 -8.97
CA ASP A 29 -26.67 -5.93 -9.10
C ASP A 29 -25.95 -6.11 -7.75
N PRO A 30 -26.34 -7.15 -6.99
CA PRO A 30 -25.79 -7.37 -5.66
C PRO A 30 -24.35 -7.91 -5.69
N GLU A 31 -23.79 -8.21 -6.87
CA GLU A 31 -22.39 -8.61 -6.97
C GLU A 31 -21.47 -7.45 -6.52
N PRO A 32 -20.62 -7.65 -5.51
CA PRO A 32 -19.75 -6.59 -5.03
C PRO A 32 -18.71 -6.20 -6.09
N LEU A 33 -18.70 -4.90 -6.44
CA LEU A 33 -17.73 -4.35 -7.36
C LEU A 33 -16.59 -3.66 -6.60
N TRP A 34 -15.36 -4.13 -6.82
CA TRP A 34 -14.15 -3.54 -6.24
C TRP A 34 -13.49 -2.57 -7.22
N ARG A 35 -13.26 -1.33 -6.78
CA ARG A 35 -12.57 -0.30 -7.58
C ARG A 35 -11.64 0.54 -6.73
N CYS A 36 -10.56 1.01 -7.34
CA CYS A 36 -9.72 2.06 -6.76
C CYS A 36 -10.17 3.41 -7.28
N PHE A 37 -10.17 4.41 -6.41
CA PHE A 37 -10.48 5.79 -6.74
C PHE A 37 -9.51 6.75 -6.07
N HIS A 38 -9.31 7.91 -6.67
CA HIS A 38 -8.74 9.07 -5.99
C HIS A 38 -9.87 10.03 -5.60
N ILE A 39 -9.97 10.36 -4.32
CA ILE A 39 -11.04 11.22 -3.79
C ILE A 39 -10.63 12.69 -3.98
N VAL A 40 -11.38 13.44 -4.79
CA VAL A 40 -11.09 14.84 -5.14
C VAL A 40 -12.10 15.85 -4.60
N GLY A 41 -13.29 15.41 -4.20
CA GLY A 41 -14.22 16.22 -3.44
C GLY A 41 -15.26 15.38 -2.69
N MET A 42 -16.17 16.04 -1.97
CA MET A 42 -17.34 15.43 -1.37
C MET A 42 -18.49 16.43 -1.23
N ALA A 43 -19.72 15.93 -1.31
CA ALA A 43 -20.92 16.65 -0.90
C ALA A 43 -21.47 15.99 0.36
N LEU A 44 -21.71 16.80 1.40
CA LEU A 44 -22.32 16.33 2.64
C LEU A 44 -23.84 16.19 2.48
N PRO A 45 -24.48 15.28 3.25
CA PRO A 45 -25.93 15.24 3.39
C PRO A 45 -26.53 16.63 3.58
N MET A 46 -27.46 17.01 2.71
CA MET A 46 -28.18 18.26 2.80
C MET A 46 -29.60 18.05 2.28
N GLU A 47 -30.59 18.53 3.04
CA GLU A 47 -31.98 18.43 2.64
C GLU A 47 -32.22 19.13 1.29
N GLY A 48 -32.95 18.46 0.39
CA GLY A 48 -33.22 18.95 -0.97
C GLY A 48 -32.07 18.77 -1.97
N VAL A 49 -30.93 18.20 -1.57
CA VAL A 49 -29.82 17.89 -2.49
C VAL A 49 -29.95 16.47 -3.03
N TYR A 50 -29.60 16.32 -4.32
CA TYR A 50 -29.52 15.03 -5.01
C TYR A 50 -28.57 14.10 -4.24
N HIS A 51 -29.15 13.05 -3.65
CA HIS A 51 -28.55 12.12 -2.67
C HIS A 51 -28.49 12.64 -1.21
N GLU A 52 -29.57 12.38 -0.46
CA GLU A 52 -29.73 12.71 0.97
C GLU A 52 -28.60 12.16 1.87
N ALA A 53 -27.88 11.12 1.43
CA ALA A 53 -26.79 10.51 2.19
C ALA A 53 -25.40 11.12 1.92
N GLY A 54 -25.26 12.02 0.95
CA GLY A 54 -23.96 12.55 0.51
C GLY A 54 -23.17 11.60 -0.41
N TYR A 55 -22.12 12.14 -1.02
CA TYR A 55 -21.30 11.42 -2.01
C TYR A 55 -19.87 11.98 -2.09
N PHE A 56 -18.95 11.17 -2.60
CA PHE A 56 -17.62 11.61 -3.02
C PHE A 56 -17.62 12.01 -4.50
N LEU A 57 -16.74 12.95 -4.85
CA LEU A 57 -16.27 13.14 -6.22
C LEU A 57 -14.96 12.38 -6.38
N THR A 58 -14.92 11.50 -7.37
CA THR A 58 -13.85 10.51 -7.52
C THR A 58 -13.27 10.47 -8.94
N MET A 59 -11.96 10.29 -9.04
CA MET A 59 -11.27 9.99 -10.28
C MET A 59 -10.87 8.51 -10.31
N PRO A 60 -11.13 7.78 -11.40
CA PRO A 60 -10.60 6.43 -11.57
C PRO A 60 -9.08 6.47 -11.77
N LEU A 61 -8.38 5.43 -11.31
CA LEU A 61 -6.91 5.35 -11.42
C LEU A 61 -6.42 5.04 -12.84
N ASP A 62 -7.29 4.60 -13.73
CA ASP A 62 -6.90 4.25 -15.10
C ASP A 62 -6.64 5.46 -16.00
N GLY A 63 -6.87 6.68 -15.50
CA GLY A 63 -6.61 7.93 -16.20
C GLY A 63 -7.52 8.16 -17.41
N LYS A 64 -8.61 7.40 -17.55
CA LYS A 64 -9.50 7.47 -18.72
C LYS A 64 -10.63 8.48 -18.58
N ALA A 65 -10.89 8.97 -17.37
CA ALA A 65 -11.94 9.95 -17.14
C ALA A 65 -11.34 11.36 -17.12
N ASP A 66 -11.96 12.25 -17.89
CA ASP A 66 -11.61 13.67 -17.91
C ASP A 66 -12.20 14.44 -16.72
N PHE A 67 -13.29 13.93 -16.14
CA PHE A 67 -14.04 14.58 -15.07
C PHE A 67 -14.32 13.62 -13.89
N PRO A 68 -14.43 14.15 -12.66
CA PRO A 68 -14.80 13.35 -11.50
C PRO A 68 -16.21 12.77 -11.65
N THR A 69 -16.39 11.57 -11.11
CA THR A 69 -17.69 10.89 -11.04
C THR A 69 -18.14 10.75 -9.60
N GLU A 70 -19.47 10.75 -9.41
CA GLU A 70 -20.09 10.66 -8.09
C GLU A 70 -20.06 9.23 -7.54
N LEU A 71 -19.68 9.10 -6.28
CA LEU A 71 -19.72 7.86 -5.52
C LEU A 71 -20.54 8.08 -4.25
N CYS A 72 -21.81 7.69 -4.30
CA CYS A 72 -22.76 7.84 -3.20
C CYS A 72 -22.37 7.00 -1.97
N PHE A 73 -22.52 7.56 -0.78
CA PHE A 73 -22.12 6.87 0.47
C PHE A 73 -22.90 5.57 0.70
N TYR A 74 -24.17 5.52 0.29
CA TYR A 74 -25.01 4.33 0.45
C TYR A 74 -24.62 3.15 -0.47
N ASN A 75 -23.85 3.41 -1.53
CA ASN A 75 -23.32 2.35 -2.39
C ASN A 75 -22.01 1.76 -1.84
N ILE A 76 -21.42 2.36 -0.81
CA ILE A 76 -20.12 1.95 -0.26
C ILE A 76 -20.32 0.93 0.85
N ARG A 77 -19.91 -0.31 0.60
CA ARG A 77 -19.89 -1.36 1.63
C ARG A 77 -18.63 -1.32 2.47
N THR A 78 -17.46 -1.14 1.84
CA THR A 78 -16.19 -0.93 2.54
C THR A 78 -15.33 0.09 1.81
N ILE A 79 -14.53 0.84 2.57
CA ILE A 79 -13.58 1.81 2.03
C ILE A 79 -12.29 1.77 2.84
N ARG A 80 -11.15 1.79 2.15
CA ARG A 80 -9.83 1.79 2.79
C ARG A 80 -8.87 2.68 2.02
N ALA A 81 -8.26 3.64 2.71
CA ALA A 81 -7.16 4.43 2.15
C ALA A 81 -5.96 3.53 1.86
N ILE A 82 -5.51 3.53 0.60
CA ILE A 82 -4.29 2.88 0.17
C ILE A 82 -3.13 3.77 0.59
N ARG A 83 -2.42 3.37 1.63
CA ARG A 83 -1.18 4.04 2.01
C ARG A 83 -0.12 3.68 0.99
N HIS A 84 0.53 4.69 0.42
CA HIS A 84 1.78 4.48 -0.28
C HIS A 84 2.74 3.88 0.77
N ARG A 85 3.01 2.58 0.67
CA ARG A 85 4.07 1.98 1.46
C ARG A 85 5.32 2.70 1.00
N ASP A 86 5.96 3.41 1.93
CA ASP A 86 7.25 4.00 1.67
C ASP A 86 8.12 2.89 1.05
N ARG A 87 8.67 3.09 -0.15
CA ARG A 87 9.48 2.03 -0.81
C ARG A 87 10.68 1.65 0.07
N HIS A 88 11.03 2.50 1.04
CA HIS A 88 12.02 2.28 2.09
C HIS A 88 11.50 1.56 3.32
N SER A 89 10.18 1.55 3.57
CA SER A 89 9.53 0.59 4.47
C SER A 89 9.44 -0.75 3.75
N SER A 90 10.61 -1.29 3.47
CA SER A 90 10.80 -2.68 3.11
C SER A 90 9.93 -3.49 4.04
N GLY A 91 8.91 -4.15 3.47
CA GLY A 91 8.40 -5.37 4.07
C GLY A 91 9.58 -6.32 4.07
N ASN A 92 10.45 -6.19 5.07
CA ASN A 92 11.64 -6.99 5.25
C ASN A 92 11.14 -8.33 5.80
N VAL A 93 10.38 -9.06 4.98
CA VAL A 93 9.94 -10.42 5.26
C VAL A 93 11.18 -11.30 5.46
N LEU A 94 12.29 -10.94 4.81
CA LEU A 94 13.60 -11.54 5.00
C LEU A 94 14.27 -11.15 6.33
N GLY A 95 14.00 -9.97 6.89
CA GLY A 95 14.57 -9.51 8.17
C GLY A 95 13.93 -10.13 9.41
N ARG A 96 12.73 -10.70 9.28
CA ARG A 96 12.02 -11.44 10.35
C ARG A 96 12.18 -12.95 10.28
N MET A 97 12.82 -13.48 9.24
CA MET A 97 13.33 -14.85 9.27
C MET A 97 14.56 -14.87 10.15
N THR A 98 14.37 -14.88 11.47
CA THR A 98 15.42 -15.34 12.39
C THR A 98 15.75 -16.74 11.94
N ARG A 99 16.89 -16.90 11.26
CA ARG A 99 17.42 -18.21 10.89
C ARG A 99 17.62 -18.98 12.20
N THR A 100 16.67 -19.83 12.54
CA THR A 100 16.80 -20.85 13.58
C THR A 100 17.74 -21.93 13.04
N TYR A 101 19.03 -21.60 12.97
CA TYR A 101 20.06 -22.61 12.94
C TYR A 101 20.99 -22.37 14.13
N PRO A 102 21.10 -23.33 15.07
CA PRO A 102 22.06 -23.23 16.14
C PRO A 102 23.48 -23.24 15.55
N GLU A 103 24.35 -22.46 16.16
CA GLU A 103 25.80 -22.52 15.92
C GLU A 103 26.30 -23.96 16.05
N ARG A 104 26.82 -24.52 14.94
CA ARG A 104 28.09 -25.24 14.82
C ARG A 104 28.08 -26.08 13.56
N SER A 105 28.94 -25.72 12.61
CA SER A 105 29.74 -26.69 11.87
C SER A 105 30.88 -25.93 11.19
N GLY A 106 32.08 -26.07 11.77
CA GLY A 106 33.32 -25.65 11.15
C GLY A 106 33.55 -26.51 9.91
N ALA A 107 33.22 -25.97 8.74
CA ALA A 107 33.72 -26.49 7.49
C ALA A 107 34.89 -25.58 7.07
N ALA A 108 36.11 -26.00 7.42
CA ALA A 108 37.30 -25.47 6.79
C ALA A 108 37.17 -25.71 5.27
N LEU A 109 37.14 -24.63 4.49
CA LEU A 109 37.28 -24.72 3.05
C LEU A 109 38.62 -25.41 2.76
N PRO A 110 38.67 -26.54 2.02
CA PRO A 110 39.95 -27.10 1.64
C PRO A 110 40.65 -26.12 0.70
N ALA A 111 41.69 -25.47 1.20
CA ALA A 111 42.64 -24.74 0.38
C ALA A 111 43.27 -25.74 -0.61
N ARG A 112 42.90 -25.60 -1.89
CA ARG A 112 43.41 -26.39 -3.00
C ARG A 112 44.94 -26.27 -3.04
N ARG A 113 45.62 -27.26 -2.47
CA ARG A 113 47.08 -27.40 -2.43
C ARG A 113 47.53 -27.98 -3.77
N ASN A 114 47.90 -27.12 -4.72
CA ASN A 114 48.76 -27.43 -5.88
C ASN A 114 49.13 -26.13 -6.62
N SER A 115 50.11 -25.39 -6.11
CA SER A 115 50.99 -24.53 -6.92
C SER A 115 52.25 -24.19 -6.11
N SER A 116 53.42 -24.32 -6.74
CA SER A 116 54.76 -24.21 -6.12
C SER A 116 55.37 -22.82 -6.26
N THR A 117 54.54 -21.78 -6.28
CA THR A 117 55.00 -20.39 -6.47
C THR A 117 54.40 -19.50 -5.40
N VAL A 118 55.27 -19.06 -4.48
CA VAL A 118 55.01 -18.00 -3.51
C VAL A 118 55.22 -16.66 -4.21
N PRO A 119 54.25 -15.75 -4.31
CA PRO A 119 54.55 -14.34 -4.52
C PRO A 119 54.87 -13.74 -3.16
N LYS A 120 56.15 -13.47 -2.94
CA LYS A 120 56.61 -12.48 -1.96
C LYS A 120 56.26 -11.08 -2.47
N ASN A 121 56.20 -10.13 -1.54
CA ASN A 121 56.20 -8.66 -1.71
C ASN A 121 54.77 -8.05 -1.77
N GLY A 122 54.37 -7.07 -0.97
CA GLY A 122 55.05 -6.23 0.02
C GLY A 122 54.48 -4.80 -0.05
N SER A 123 54.31 -4.15 1.11
CA SER A 123 54.13 -2.68 1.30
C SER A 123 52.81 -2.08 0.79
N THR A 124 52.05 -1.24 1.53
CA THR A 124 52.50 -0.06 2.28
C THR A 124 51.43 0.33 3.29
N GLY A 125 51.79 0.51 4.56
CA GLY A 125 50.87 0.99 5.59
C GLY A 125 51.61 1.55 6.78
N ALA A 126 52.03 2.81 6.68
CA ALA A 126 52.05 3.80 7.78
C ALA A 126 52.84 5.05 7.37
N ALA A 127 52.18 6.21 7.44
CA ALA A 127 52.61 7.33 8.28
C ALA A 127 51.59 8.49 8.12
N HIS A 128 50.79 8.72 9.15
CA HIS A 128 50.23 10.04 9.48
C HIS A 128 51.12 10.63 10.60
N PRO A 129 51.24 11.97 10.68
CA PRO A 129 52.37 12.68 11.31
C PRO A 129 52.53 12.43 12.81
#